data_AF-A0A4R0RP02-F1
#
_entry.id   AF-A0A4R0RP02-F1
#
_cell.length_a   1.000
_cell.length_b   1.000
_cell.length_c   1.000
_cell.angle_alpha   90.00
_cell.angle_beta   90.00
_cell.angle_gamma   90.00
#
_symmetry.space_group_name_H-M   'P 1'
#
loop_
_entity.id
_entity.type
_entity.pdbx_description
1 polymer ?
#
loop_
_entity_poly.entity_id
_entity_poly.type
_entity_poly.pdbx_seq_one_letter_code
_entity_poly.pdbx_strand_id
1 'polypeptide(L)'
;MFSKTAIVAALAFVASASAASHTVIVGDKNGDTIYTPPYLNAAKGDNVIFQFEQKNHSAVQSTFDNPCTSNGGFNSGFHPVGANVTSNFPTFTIPVHDTKPIWVYCAQNAGLPTSHCGMGMVFAVNPAGKFDAFKQKALAIGAALKAGSSTSSAPPTQTSSAAGVQHTIVVGDANGDTIYTPPYLNANPGDELIFQFEQKNHSAVQSTFDNPCTSNGGFNSGFHPVAPGVTSNFPTFTVPVKDKNPIWVYCAQNANLPTSHCGMGMVFAANPGALFGAFKAKALAIGTELKAHAAASSAIASATARIGTITSVNPPPAATHTVVVGDANGDTIYTPPYLDANPGDKVLFQFEQKNHSVVSSTFDNPCTANGVFNSGFFPVAAGVTSNFPTFEITIKDKNPVWAYCAQNAGLPTSHCGMGMVWAANPGNKFGAFKAKALAIGAALKAADVTTTMTTTTTAKPTTVFKTFNSFHTPSPK
;
A
#
# COMPACT_ATOMS: atom_id res chain seq x y z
N MET A 1 41.38 53.38 -38.38
CA MET A 1 41.24 51.92 -38.16
C MET A 1 40.13 51.71 -37.14
N PHE A 2 38.90 51.40 -37.57
CA PHE A 2 37.80 51.08 -36.65
C PHE A 2 37.27 49.69 -37.03
N SER A 3 37.63 48.71 -36.20
CA SER A 3 37.24 47.31 -36.35
C SER A 3 35.82 47.13 -35.81
N LYS A 4 34.89 46.68 -36.65
CA LYS A 4 33.52 46.33 -36.27
C LYS A 4 33.48 44.84 -35.93
N THR A 5 33.40 44.51 -34.65
CA THR A 5 33.16 43.13 -34.18
C THR A 5 31.66 42.92 -34.04
N ALA A 6 31.09 42.07 -34.90
CA ALA A 6 29.70 41.65 -34.81
C ALA A 6 29.60 40.49 -33.80
N ILE A 7 28.81 40.66 -32.74
CA ILE A 7 28.49 39.61 -31.77
C ILE A 7 27.28 38.84 -32.31
N VAL A 8 27.50 37.59 -32.71
CA VAL A 8 26.42 36.65 -33.06
C VAL A 8 25.96 35.96 -31.79
N ALA A 9 24.76 36.28 -31.31
CA ALA A 9 24.12 35.60 -30.19
C ALA A 9 23.54 34.26 -30.68
N ALA A 10 24.12 33.15 -30.23
CA ALA A 10 23.57 31.82 -30.47
C ALA A 10 22.40 31.56 -29.50
N LEU A 11 21.16 31.48 -30.03
CA LEU A 11 20.02 30.98 -29.27
C LEU A 11 20.16 29.46 -29.10
N ALA A 12 20.43 29.01 -27.88
CA ALA A 12 20.31 27.60 -27.51
C ALA A 12 18.82 27.24 -27.35
N PHE A 13 18.29 26.47 -28.29
CA PHE A 13 16.96 25.85 -28.15
C PHE A 13 17.05 24.77 -27.07
N VAL A 14 16.44 25.02 -25.91
CA VAL A 14 16.27 24.00 -24.87
C VAL A 14 15.06 23.14 -25.28
N ALA A 15 15.33 21.91 -25.71
CA ALA A 15 14.27 20.95 -26.00
C ALA A 15 13.61 20.51 -24.68
N SER A 16 12.37 20.94 -24.43
CA SER A 16 11.55 20.47 -23.33
C SER A 16 11.17 19.01 -23.59
N ALA A 17 11.85 18.06 -22.95
CA ALA A 17 11.48 16.65 -23.01
C ALA A 17 10.19 16.44 -22.17
N SER A 18 9.06 16.20 -22.84
CA SER A 18 7.81 15.81 -22.19
C SER A 18 7.92 14.38 -21.64
N ALA A 19 7.52 14.16 -20.38
CA ALA A 19 7.38 12.82 -19.81
C ALA A 19 6.36 11.99 -20.62
N ALA A 20 6.78 10.82 -21.12
CA ALA A 20 5.88 9.94 -21.85
C ALA A 20 4.97 9.17 -20.89
N SER A 21 3.74 8.89 -21.33
CA SER A 21 2.80 8.03 -20.60
C SER A 21 2.68 6.69 -21.33
N HIS A 22 2.92 5.61 -20.59
CA HIS A 22 2.84 4.24 -21.09
C HIS A 22 1.64 3.55 -20.45
N THR A 23 0.64 3.21 -21.25
CA THR A 23 -0.54 2.47 -20.75
C THR A 23 -0.27 0.97 -20.76
N VAL A 24 -0.56 0.33 -19.65
CA VAL A 24 -0.53 -1.13 -19.46
C VAL A 24 -1.95 -1.57 -19.16
N ILE A 25 -2.53 -2.38 -20.03
CA ILE A 25 -3.82 -3.02 -19.80
C ILE A 25 -3.64 -4.16 -18.80
N VAL A 26 -4.41 -4.15 -17.72
CA VAL A 26 -4.39 -5.16 -16.67
C VAL A 26 -5.68 -5.98 -16.76
N GLY A 27 -5.55 -7.22 -17.18
CA GLY A 27 -6.69 -8.01 -17.68
C GLY A 27 -6.84 -7.86 -19.19
N ASP A 28 -7.99 -8.25 -19.71
CA ASP A 28 -8.46 -7.89 -21.06
C ASP A 28 -9.99 -8.04 -21.15
N LYS A 29 -10.55 -7.67 -22.31
CA LYS A 29 -11.98 -7.84 -22.65
C LYS A 29 -12.54 -9.27 -22.48
N ASN A 30 -11.70 -10.29 -22.51
CA ASN A 30 -12.10 -11.69 -22.32
C ASN A 30 -11.93 -12.13 -20.85
N GLY A 31 -11.36 -11.27 -20.00
CA GLY A 31 -11.02 -11.52 -18.61
C GLY A 31 -9.77 -12.38 -18.44
N ASP A 32 -8.80 -12.27 -19.34
CA ASP A 32 -7.54 -12.99 -19.24
C ASP A 32 -6.67 -12.46 -18.09
N THR A 33 -5.86 -13.33 -17.49
CA THR A 33 -4.96 -12.96 -16.39
C THR A 33 -3.61 -12.47 -16.94
N ILE A 34 -3.59 -11.26 -17.50
CA ILE A 34 -2.41 -10.74 -18.23
C ILE A 34 -2.15 -9.25 -17.97
N TYR A 35 -0.90 -8.82 -18.19
CA TYR A 35 -0.53 -7.42 -18.39
C TYR A 35 -0.12 -7.22 -19.85
N THR A 36 -0.69 -6.21 -20.52
CA THR A 36 -0.41 -5.92 -21.93
C THR A 36 0.06 -4.47 -22.10
N PRO A 37 1.31 -4.22 -22.50
CA PRO A 37 2.36 -5.20 -22.76
C PRO A 37 2.86 -5.86 -21.45
N PRO A 38 3.51 -7.04 -21.53
CA PRO A 38 4.02 -7.74 -20.35
C PRO A 38 5.25 -7.07 -19.74
N TYR A 39 5.94 -6.23 -20.49
CA TYR A 39 6.97 -5.34 -20.00
C TYR A 39 7.10 -4.13 -20.93
N LEU A 40 7.77 -3.09 -20.45
CA LEU A 40 8.14 -1.93 -21.26
C LEU A 40 9.46 -1.32 -20.80
N ASN A 41 10.07 -0.50 -21.65
CA ASN A 41 11.17 0.37 -21.26
C ASN A 41 10.64 1.80 -21.18
N ALA A 42 10.97 2.50 -20.10
CA ALA A 42 10.54 3.85 -19.84
C ALA A 42 11.71 4.68 -19.31
N ALA A 43 11.80 5.92 -19.78
CA ALA A 43 12.81 6.86 -19.33
C ALA A 43 12.48 7.39 -17.93
N LYS A 44 13.50 7.88 -17.22
CA LYS A 44 13.28 8.63 -15.98
C LYS A 44 12.34 9.82 -16.27
N GLY A 45 11.28 9.93 -15.48
CA GLY A 45 10.25 10.96 -15.60
C GLY A 45 8.98 10.48 -16.32
N ASP A 46 9.02 9.37 -17.06
CA ASP A 46 7.84 8.79 -17.68
C ASP A 46 6.83 8.29 -16.64
N ASN A 47 5.58 8.11 -17.06
CA ASN A 47 4.52 7.51 -16.25
C ASN A 47 4.10 6.16 -16.82
N VAL A 48 3.84 5.18 -15.95
CA VAL A 48 3.20 3.92 -16.31
C VAL A 48 1.78 3.91 -15.74
N ILE A 49 0.79 3.83 -16.62
CA ILE A 49 -0.63 3.87 -16.29
C ILE A 49 -1.19 2.45 -16.42
N PHE A 50 -1.51 1.82 -15.30
CA PHE A 50 -2.23 0.55 -15.27
C PHE A 50 -3.72 0.83 -15.45
N GLN A 51 -4.29 0.42 -16.58
CA GLN A 51 -5.73 0.46 -16.84
C GLN A 51 -6.32 -0.92 -16.55
N PHE A 52 -7.21 -1.02 -15.58
CA PHE A 52 -7.80 -2.28 -15.16
C PHE A 52 -9.04 -2.59 -15.98
N GLU A 53 -8.99 -3.71 -16.70
CA GLU A 53 -10.10 -4.25 -17.49
C GLU A 53 -10.80 -5.38 -16.71
N GLN A 54 -11.61 -6.19 -17.40
CA GLN A 54 -12.58 -7.11 -16.83
C GLN A 54 -11.97 -8.10 -15.82
N LYS A 55 -12.80 -8.56 -14.88
CA LYS A 55 -12.45 -9.34 -13.68
C LYS A 55 -11.71 -8.50 -12.65
N ASN A 56 -11.08 -9.16 -11.68
CA ASN A 56 -10.43 -8.52 -10.55
C ASN A 56 -8.92 -8.71 -10.63
N HIS A 57 -8.21 -7.59 -10.73
CA HIS A 57 -6.75 -7.58 -10.85
C HIS A 57 -6.16 -6.47 -9.98
N SER A 58 -4.85 -6.49 -9.81
CA SER A 58 -4.08 -5.49 -9.08
C SER A 58 -2.73 -5.26 -9.78
N ALA A 59 -2.01 -4.21 -9.39
CA ALA A 59 -0.60 -3.98 -9.73
C ALA A 59 0.15 -3.74 -8.41
N VAL A 60 0.96 -4.70 -7.98
CA VAL A 60 1.68 -4.66 -6.71
C VAL A 60 3.18 -4.82 -6.97
N GLN A 61 3.97 -3.94 -6.38
CA GLN A 61 5.42 -3.99 -6.52
C GLN A 61 6.00 -5.19 -5.75
N SER A 62 6.90 -5.91 -6.40
CA SER A 62 7.63 -7.04 -5.85
C SER A 62 9.13 -6.89 -6.11
N THR A 63 9.87 -7.98 -5.90
CA THR A 63 11.30 -8.07 -6.25
C THR A 63 11.50 -9.11 -7.32
N PHE A 64 12.62 -9.01 -8.05
CA PHE A 64 13.00 -10.02 -9.03
C PHE A 64 13.01 -11.45 -8.45
N ASP A 65 13.50 -11.57 -7.20
CA ASP A 65 13.67 -12.87 -6.55
C ASP A 65 12.39 -13.40 -5.90
N ASN A 66 11.50 -12.50 -5.46
CA ASN A 66 10.23 -12.85 -4.84
C ASN A 66 9.07 -12.24 -5.66
N PRO A 67 8.73 -12.80 -6.83
CA PRO A 67 7.81 -12.18 -7.78
C PRO A 67 6.38 -12.08 -7.29
N CYS A 68 5.91 -13.04 -6.48
CA CYS A 68 4.52 -13.14 -6.03
C CYS A 68 4.30 -12.64 -4.59
N THR A 69 5.16 -11.76 -4.10
CA THR A 69 5.09 -11.20 -2.76
C THR A 69 5.40 -9.71 -2.81
N SER A 70 4.61 -8.91 -2.10
CA SER A 70 4.85 -7.47 -2.02
C SER A 70 6.21 -7.21 -1.37
N ASN A 71 6.94 -6.24 -1.92
CA ASN A 71 8.17 -5.75 -1.31
C ASN A 71 7.95 -4.53 -0.39
N GLY A 72 6.69 -4.19 -0.09
CA GLY A 72 6.33 -2.98 0.66
C GLY A 72 6.37 -1.68 -0.16
N GLY A 73 6.63 -1.77 -1.48
CA GLY A 73 6.52 -0.67 -2.42
C GLY A 73 5.08 -0.34 -2.79
N PHE A 74 4.82 0.07 -4.04
CA PHE A 74 3.46 0.46 -4.42
C PHE A 74 2.49 -0.73 -4.47
N ASN A 75 1.21 -0.45 -4.24
CA ASN A 75 0.11 -1.40 -4.36
C ASN A 75 -1.13 -0.63 -4.83
N SER A 76 -1.67 -0.97 -6.01
CA SER A 76 -2.87 -0.34 -6.54
C SER A 76 -4.14 -0.66 -5.74
N GLY A 77 -4.13 -1.74 -4.97
CA GLY A 77 -5.35 -2.41 -4.50
C GLY A 77 -5.98 -3.25 -5.61
N PHE A 78 -7.15 -3.83 -5.31
CA PHE A 78 -7.92 -4.63 -6.25
C PHE A 78 -8.93 -3.75 -7.00
N HIS A 79 -8.98 -3.91 -8.32
CA HIS A 79 -9.90 -3.18 -9.20
C HIS A 79 -10.83 -4.17 -9.90
N PRO A 80 -11.98 -4.52 -9.30
CA PRO A 80 -12.96 -5.40 -9.93
C PRO A 80 -13.74 -4.65 -11.01
N VAL A 81 -13.75 -5.21 -12.22
CA VAL A 81 -14.48 -4.65 -13.37
C VAL A 81 -15.45 -5.71 -13.91
N GLY A 82 -16.72 -5.33 -14.01
CA GLY A 82 -17.78 -6.19 -14.54
C GLY A 82 -17.64 -6.45 -16.04
N ALA A 83 -18.11 -7.62 -16.51
CA ALA A 83 -18.01 -8.03 -17.91
C ALA A 83 -18.71 -7.09 -18.91
N ASN A 84 -19.67 -6.29 -18.44
CA ASN A 84 -20.44 -5.34 -19.25
C ASN A 84 -19.81 -3.93 -19.30
N VAL A 85 -18.70 -3.68 -18.60
CA VAL A 85 -18.00 -2.39 -18.66
C VAL A 85 -17.16 -2.33 -19.93
N THR A 86 -17.36 -1.28 -20.73
CA THR A 86 -16.66 -1.10 -22.03
C THR A 86 -15.88 0.21 -22.12
N SER A 87 -15.99 1.08 -21.12
CA SER A 87 -15.30 2.38 -21.05
C SER A 87 -15.17 2.85 -19.59
N ASN A 88 -14.38 3.90 -19.36
CA ASN A 88 -14.11 4.48 -18.02
C ASN A 88 -13.51 3.46 -17.04
N PHE A 89 -12.57 2.67 -17.53
CA PHE A 89 -11.84 1.69 -16.74
C PHE A 89 -11.06 2.35 -15.59
N PRO A 90 -11.00 1.73 -14.40
CA PRO A 90 -10.15 2.21 -13.31
C PRO A 90 -8.69 2.29 -13.75
N THR A 91 -7.96 3.28 -13.24
CA THR A 91 -6.53 3.43 -13.52
C THR A 91 -5.71 3.62 -12.25
N PHE A 92 -4.46 3.18 -12.30
CA PHE A 92 -3.44 3.44 -11.29
C PHE A 92 -2.14 3.84 -11.98
N THR A 93 -1.53 4.95 -11.58
CA THR A 93 -0.35 5.50 -12.25
C THR A 93 0.86 5.47 -11.32
N ILE A 94 1.99 4.99 -11.85
CA ILE A 94 3.29 5.11 -11.18
C ILE A 94 4.24 6.00 -12.01
N PRO A 95 5.03 6.88 -11.36
CA PRO A 95 6.13 7.56 -12.01
C PRO A 95 7.37 6.66 -12.10
N VAL A 96 8.15 6.80 -13.18
CA VAL A 96 9.44 6.13 -13.38
C VAL A 96 10.54 7.04 -12.84
N HIS A 97 11.04 6.72 -11.64
CA HIS A 97 12.01 7.57 -10.95
C HIS A 97 13.45 7.45 -11.45
N ASP A 98 13.81 6.27 -11.96
CA ASP A 98 15.09 5.96 -12.57
C ASP A 98 14.94 4.80 -13.57
N THR A 99 16.04 4.41 -14.20
CA THR A 99 16.05 3.32 -15.19
C THR A 99 16.24 1.93 -14.57
N LYS A 100 16.16 1.80 -13.23
CA LYS A 100 16.26 0.48 -12.57
C LYS A 100 15.00 -0.35 -12.84
N PRO A 101 15.11 -1.69 -12.81
CA PRO A 101 13.95 -2.55 -13.01
C PRO A 101 12.89 -2.37 -11.93
N ILE A 102 11.62 -2.26 -12.34
CA ILE A 102 10.45 -2.36 -11.47
C ILE A 102 9.74 -3.67 -11.76
N TRP A 103 9.54 -4.48 -10.73
CA TRP A 103 8.91 -5.79 -10.82
C TRP A 103 7.51 -5.71 -10.22
N VAL A 104 6.52 -6.23 -10.94
CA VAL A 104 5.11 -6.07 -10.60
C VAL A 104 4.39 -7.40 -10.75
N TYR A 105 3.46 -7.69 -9.85
CA TYR A 105 2.59 -8.86 -9.94
C TYR A 105 1.15 -8.53 -9.63
N CYS A 106 0.26 -9.40 -10.09
CA CYS A 106 -1.13 -9.41 -9.67
C CYS A 106 -1.27 -10.23 -8.39
N ALA A 107 -1.76 -9.59 -7.33
CA ALA A 107 -1.92 -10.18 -6.02
C ALA A 107 -3.21 -11.01 -5.88
N GLN A 108 -4.00 -11.11 -6.94
CA GLN A 108 -5.23 -11.91 -6.93
C GLN A 108 -4.87 -13.38 -6.68
N ASN A 109 -5.48 -13.94 -5.63
CA ASN A 109 -5.24 -15.30 -5.14
C ASN A 109 -3.76 -15.56 -4.81
N ALA A 110 -3.00 -14.54 -4.38
CA ALA A 110 -1.60 -14.73 -3.98
C ALA A 110 -1.47 -15.81 -2.90
N GLY A 111 -0.51 -16.73 -3.08
CA GLY A 111 -0.33 -17.87 -2.17
C GLY A 111 -1.30 -19.04 -2.37
N LEU A 112 -2.16 -19.02 -3.39
CA LEU A 112 -3.07 -20.12 -3.73
C LEU A 112 -2.72 -20.81 -5.06
N PRO A 113 -3.22 -22.05 -5.29
CA PRO A 113 -3.05 -22.77 -6.57
C PRO A 113 -3.62 -22.02 -7.78
N THR A 114 -4.58 -21.12 -7.53
CA THR A 114 -5.23 -20.24 -8.50
C THR A 114 -4.60 -18.84 -8.56
N SER A 115 -3.38 -18.68 -8.02
CA SER A 115 -2.66 -17.40 -8.02
C SER A 115 -2.49 -16.86 -9.44
N HIS A 116 -2.94 -15.63 -9.68
CA HIS A 116 -2.72 -14.97 -10.97
C HIS A 116 -1.21 -14.80 -11.24
N CYS A 117 -0.43 -14.38 -10.22
CA CYS A 117 1.03 -14.35 -10.33
C CYS A 117 1.63 -15.74 -10.58
N GLY A 118 1.15 -16.77 -9.87
CA GLY A 118 1.55 -18.16 -10.10
C GLY A 118 1.19 -18.71 -11.49
N MET A 119 0.22 -18.09 -12.17
CA MET A 119 -0.15 -18.35 -13.57
C MET A 119 0.66 -17.50 -14.57
N GLY A 120 1.61 -16.71 -14.09
CA GLY A 120 2.48 -15.86 -14.89
C GLY A 120 1.95 -14.45 -15.14
N MET A 121 0.93 -14.00 -14.41
CA MET A 121 0.44 -12.62 -14.46
C MET A 121 1.40 -11.69 -13.70
N VAL A 122 2.50 -11.36 -14.37
CA VAL A 122 3.55 -10.47 -13.89
C VAL A 122 3.91 -9.45 -14.96
N PHE A 123 4.42 -8.30 -14.54
CA PHE A 123 4.81 -7.17 -15.39
C PHE A 123 6.16 -6.60 -14.96
N ALA A 124 6.88 -5.96 -15.89
CA ALA A 124 8.11 -5.26 -15.55
C ALA A 124 8.31 -3.95 -16.31
N VAL A 125 8.87 -2.94 -15.63
CA VAL A 125 9.42 -1.73 -16.25
C VAL A 125 10.95 -1.86 -16.27
N ASN A 126 11.57 -1.53 -17.39
CA ASN A 126 13.03 -1.59 -17.58
C ASN A 126 13.66 -2.94 -17.15
N PRO A 127 13.14 -4.11 -17.59
CA PRO A 127 13.60 -5.42 -17.10
C PRO A 127 15.03 -5.78 -17.54
N ALA A 128 15.64 -5.03 -18.46
CA ALA A 128 16.98 -5.29 -19.00
C ALA A 128 17.18 -6.75 -19.46
N GLY A 129 16.19 -7.29 -20.19
CA GLY A 129 16.21 -8.67 -20.70
C GLY A 129 15.87 -9.76 -19.68
N LYS A 130 15.53 -9.42 -18.43
CA LYS A 130 15.27 -10.41 -17.37
C LYS A 130 13.79 -10.77 -17.17
N PHE A 131 12.89 -10.30 -18.04
CA PHE A 131 11.45 -10.54 -17.87
C PHE A 131 11.08 -12.03 -17.89
N ASP A 132 11.63 -12.81 -18.83
CA ASP A 132 11.31 -14.24 -18.92
C ASP A 132 11.76 -15.00 -17.67
N ALA A 133 12.93 -14.66 -17.11
CA ALA A 133 13.40 -15.23 -15.85
C ALA A 133 12.49 -14.86 -14.67
N PHE A 134 12.00 -13.62 -14.62
CA PHE A 134 11.03 -13.17 -13.62
C PHE A 134 9.70 -13.92 -13.72
N LYS A 135 9.17 -14.07 -14.93
CA LYS A 135 7.95 -14.85 -15.19
C LYS A 135 8.11 -16.33 -14.85
N GLN A 136 9.26 -16.93 -15.17
CA GLN A 136 9.58 -18.31 -14.79
C GLN A 136 9.61 -18.50 -13.27
N LYS A 137 10.20 -17.56 -12.51
CA LYS A 137 10.14 -17.59 -11.03
C LYS A 137 8.70 -17.55 -10.51
N ALA A 138 7.85 -16.72 -11.11
CA ALA A 138 6.43 -16.64 -10.75
C ALA A 138 5.68 -17.96 -11.04
N LEU A 139 5.89 -18.53 -12.23
CA LEU A 139 5.33 -19.83 -12.61
C LEU A 139 5.81 -20.97 -11.70
N ALA A 140 7.07 -20.96 -11.27
CA ALA A 140 7.60 -21.95 -10.33
C ALA A 140 6.90 -21.87 -8.97
N ILE A 141 6.61 -20.66 -8.46
CA ILE A 141 5.79 -20.48 -7.26
C ILE A 141 4.39 -21.07 -7.49
N GLY A 142 3.75 -20.78 -8.62
CA GLY A 142 2.44 -21.35 -8.95
C GLY A 142 2.43 -22.88 -9.04
N ALA A 143 3.46 -23.47 -9.65
CA ALA A 143 3.62 -24.92 -9.73
C ALA A 143 3.79 -25.55 -8.33
N ALA A 144 4.58 -24.94 -7.46
CA ALA A 144 4.73 -25.38 -6.08
C ALA A 144 3.41 -25.29 -5.30
N LEU A 145 2.64 -24.21 -5.49
CA LEU A 145 1.32 -24.04 -4.87
C LEU A 145 0.32 -25.09 -5.38
N LYS A 146 0.34 -25.44 -6.67
CA LYS A 146 -0.50 -26.51 -7.23
C LYS A 146 -0.09 -27.91 -6.75
N ALA A 147 1.21 -28.20 -6.68
CA ALA A 147 1.72 -29.47 -6.18
C ALA A 147 1.39 -29.68 -4.69
N GLY A 148 1.37 -28.60 -3.90
CA GLY A 148 0.92 -28.60 -2.52
C GLY A 148 -0.57 -28.91 -2.34
N SER A 149 -1.40 -28.75 -3.39
CA SER A 149 -2.84 -29.04 -3.35
C SER A 149 -3.23 -30.39 -3.95
N SER A 150 -2.27 -31.13 -4.53
CA SER A 150 -2.51 -32.43 -5.17
C SER A 150 -2.01 -33.64 -4.38
N THR A 151 -1.65 -33.50 -3.10
CA THR A 151 -1.30 -34.65 -2.24
C THR A 151 -2.54 -35.27 -1.57
N SER A 152 -3.49 -35.67 -2.42
CA SER A 152 -4.50 -36.69 -2.12
C SER A 152 -4.30 -37.85 -3.10
N SER A 153 -3.29 -38.71 -2.87
CA SER A 153 -3.24 -40.11 -3.36
C SER A 153 -2.00 -40.86 -2.87
N ALA A 154 -2.25 -41.94 -2.11
CA ALA A 154 -1.44 -43.11 -1.73
C ALA A 154 0.02 -42.93 -1.21
N PRO A 155 0.36 -43.50 -0.02
CA PRO A 155 1.66 -43.29 0.61
C PRO A 155 2.75 -44.24 0.07
N PRO A 156 3.98 -43.75 -0.18
CA PRO A 156 5.16 -44.57 0.03
C PRO A 156 5.53 -44.52 1.52
N THR A 157 5.66 -45.70 2.09
CA THR A 157 5.93 -46.00 3.49
C THR A 157 7.23 -45.36 3.98
N GLN A 158 7.19 -44.21 4.67
CA GLN A 158 8.28 -43.76 5.53
C GLN A 158 7.76 -43.04 6.79
N THR A 159 7.88 -43.75 7.91
CA THR A 159 8.06 -43.29 9.31
C THR A 159 7.40 -41.98 9.73
N SER A 160 6.12 -42.11 10.12
CA SER A 160 5.45 -41.45 11.24
C SER A 160 6.18 -40.29 11.93
N SER A 161 5.87 -39.08 11.47
CA SER A 161 5.65 -37.92 12.35
C SER A 161 4.16 -37.59 12.25
N ALA A 162 3.47 -37.44 13.38
CA ALA A 162 2.01 -37.31 13.43
C ALA A 162 1.51 -36.18 12.49
N ALA A 163 0.55 -36.51 11.62
CA ALA A 163 -0.08 -35.53 10.74
C ALA A 163 -0.83 -34.48 11.59
N GLY A 164 -0.61 -33.20 11.30
CA GLY A 164 -1.30 -32.11 11.98
C GLY A 164 -2.80 -32.13 11.75
N VAL A 165 -3.55 -31.54 12.67
CA VAL A 165 -5.02 -31.50 12.65
C VAL A 165 -5.51 -30.37 11.72
N GLN A 166 -6.56 -30.63 10.95
CA GLN A 166 -7.25 -29.59 10.18
C GLN A 166 -8.36 -28.95 11.03
N HIS A 167 -8.35 -27.63 11.12
CA HIS A 167 -9.36 -26.83 11.81
C HIS A 167 -10.17 -26.05 10.79
N THR A 168 -11.47 -26.31 10.67
CA THR A 168 -12.34 -25.53 9.78
C THR A 168 -12.88 -24.30 10.52
N ILE A 169 -12.69 -23.13 9.92
CA ILE A 169 -13.24 -21.84 10.33
C ILE A 169 -14.25 -21.44 9.27
N VAL A 170 -15.54 -21.45 9.62
CA VAL A 170 -16.60 -20.93 8.75
C VAL A 170 -16.52 -19.41 8.73
N VAL A 171 -16.49 -18.81 7.54
CA VAL A 171 -16.38 -17.36 7.32
C VAL A 171 -17.69 -16.86 6.68
N GLY A 172 -18.48 -16.13 7.46
CA GLY A 172 -19.88 -15.88 7.14
C GLY A 172 -20.79 -16.94 7.75
N ASP A 173 -22.08 -16.89 7.41
CA ASP A 173 -23.03 -17.99 7.64
C ASP A 173 -24.19 -17.94 6.63
N ALA A 174 -25.07 -18.95 6.68
CA ALA A 174 -26.29 -19.03 5.86
C ALA A 174 -27.26 -17.85 5.99
N ASN A 175 -27.22 -17.11 7.11
CA ASN A 175 -28.02 -15.92 7.34
C ASN A 175 -27.32 -14.64 6.82
N GLY A 176 -26.05 -14.77 6.42
CA GLY A 176 -25.19 -13.71 5.97
C GLY A 176 -24.59 -12.88 7.11
N ASP A 177 -24.38 -13.47 8.29
CA ASP A 177 -23.75 -12.81 9.43
C ASP A 177 -22.26 -12.56 9.17
N THR A 178 -21.75 -11.44 9.68
CA THR A 178 -20.33 -11.07 9.54
C THR A 178 -19.49 -11.68 10.67
N ILE A 179 -19.22 -12.98 10.59
CA ILE A 179 -18.56 -13.73 11.67
C ILE A 179 -17.53 -14.76 11.16
N TYR A 180 -16.55 -15.09 12.01
CA TYR A 180 -15.75 -16.30 11.90
C TYR A 180 -16.21 -17.29 12.97
N THR A 181 -16.47 -18.54 12.59
CA THR A 181 -16.95 -19.58 13.50
C THR A 181 -16.02 -20.81 13.43
N PRO A 182 -15.30 -21.16 14.50
CA PRO A 182 -15.25 -20.45 15.78
C PRO A 182 -14.51 -19.10 15.67
N PRO A 183 -14.75 -18.15 16.60
CA PRO A 183 -14.11 -16.84 16.58
C PRO A 183 -12.63 -16.89 16.97
N TYR A 184 -12.21 -17.94 17.67
CA TYR A 184 -10.82 -18.26 17.92
C TYR A 184 -10.65 -19.74 18.21
N LEU A 185 -9.42 -20.24 18.09
CA LEU A 185 -9.05 -21.61 18.46
C LEU A 185 -7.57 -21.69 18.86
N ASN A 186 -7.17 -22.83 19.42
CA ASN A 186 -5.77 -23.17 19.63
C ASN A 186 -5.37 -24.28 18.65
N ALA A 187 -4.22 -24.13 18.01
CA ALA A 187 -3.68 -25.07 17.03
C ALA A 187 -2.20 -25.36 17.31
N ASN A 188 -1.74 -26.56 16.97
CA ASN A 188 -0.35 -26.99 17.12
C ASN A 188 0.46 -26.68 15.85
N PRO A 189 1.79 -26.50 15.96
CA PRO A 189 2.65 -26.48 14.78
C PRO A 189 2.41 -27.74 13.93
N GLY A 190 2.18 -27.56 12.63
CA GLY A 190 1.80 -28.61 11.69
C GLY A 190 0.30 -28.72 11.43
N ASP A 191 -0.56 -28.12 12.27
CA ASP A 191 -2.00 -28.03 12.00
C ASP A 191 -2.30 -27.08 10.83
N GLU A 192 -3.49 -27.18 10.25
CA GLU A 192 -3.97 -26.32 9.18
C GLU A 192 -5.25 -25.60 9.58
N LEU A 193 -5.32 -24.29 9.33
CA LEU A 193 -6.52 -23.48 9.48
C LEU A 193 -7.21 -23.36 8.13
N ILE A 194 -8.39 -23.94 7.98
CA ILE A 194 -9.18 -23.94 6.73
C ILE A 194 -10.31 -22.95 6.88
N PHE A 195 -10.15 -21.77 6.28
CA PHE A 195 -11.22 -20.78 6.20
C PHE A 195 -12.18 -21.17 5.08
N GLN A 196 -13.38 -21.63 5.43
CA GLN A 196 -14.46 -21.97 4.49
C GLN A 196 -15.39 -20.77 4.35
N PHE A 197 -15.44 -20.16 3.17
CA PHE A 197 -16.23 -18.96 2.92
C PHE A 197 -17.66 -19.33 2.54
N GLU A 198 -18.60 -18.92 3.36
CA GLU A 198 -20.03 -19.07 3.10
C GLU A 198 -20.60 -17.79 2.47
N GLN A 199 -21.92 -17.60 2.53
CA GLN A 199 -22.65 -16.60 1.76
C GLN A 199 -22.15 -15.16 2.00
N LYS A 200 -22.40 -14.28 1.03
CA LYS A 200 -21.87 -12.90 0.93
C LYS A 200 -20.38 -12.87 0.61
N ASN A 201 -19.76 -11.69 0.72
CA ASN A 201 -18.38 -11.46 0.36
C ASN A 201 -17.53 -11.25 1.61
N HIS A 202 -16.58 -12.16 1.81
CA HIS A 202 -15.70 -12.16 2.97
C HIS A 202 -14.25 -12.44 2.56
N SER A 203 -13.32 -12.28 3.50
CA SER A 203 -11.89 -12.50 3.32
C SER A 203 -11.29 -12.98 4.63
N ALA A 204 -10.10 -13.57 4.60
CA ALA A 204 -9.24 -13.85 5.75
C ALA A 204 -7.88 -13.18 5.49
N VAL A 205 -7.62 -12.07 6.18
CA VAL A 205 -6.39 -11.28 6.00
C VAL A 205 -5.64 -11.20 7.31
N GLN A 206 -4.35 -11.50 7.28
CA GLN A 206 -3.51 -11.44 8.46
C GLN A 206 -3.29 -9.99 8.89
N SER A 207 -3.41 -9.76 10.20
CA SER A 207 -3.20 -8.46 10.85
C SER A 207 -2.28 -8.59 12.05
N THR A 208 -2.27 -7.57 12.89
CA THR A 208 -1.56 -7.59 14.18
C THR A 208 -2.56 -7.39 15.31
N PHE A 209 -2.18 -7.78 16.52
CA PHE A 209 -2.99 -7.53 17.71
C PHE A 209 -3.35 -6.03 17.86
N ASP A 210 -2.40 -5.14 17.59
CA ASP A 210 -2.59 -3.71 17.77
C ASP A 210 -3.35 -3.03 16.63
N ASN A 211 -3.22 -3.55 15.40
CA ASN A 211 -3.90 -3.02 14.23
C ASN A 211 -4.80 -4.11 13.63
N PRO A 212 -5.98 -4.38 14.24
CA PRO A 212 -6.80 -5.54 13.89
C PRO A 212 -7.42 -5.42 12.50
N CYS A 213 -7.72 -4.21 12.02
CA CYS A 213 -8.41 -3.98 10.75
C CYS A 213 -7.48 -3.55 9.59
N THR A 214 -6.20 -3.89 9.68
CA THR A 214 -5.21 -3.53 8.66
C THR A 214 -4.29 -4.72 8.39
N SER A 215 -3.98 -4.94 7.11
CA SER A 215 -3.05 -6.00 6.71
C SER A 215 -1.67 -5.72 7.27
N ASN A 216 -1.02 -6.74 7.81
CA ASN A 216 0.37 -6.68 8.23
C ASN A 216 1.36 -7.12 7.13
N GLY A 217 0.88 -7.33 5.89
CA GLY A 217 1.69 -7.86 4.79
C GLY A 217 1.88 -9.38 4.81
N GLY A 218 1.27 -10.09 5.76
CA GLY A 218 1.20 -11.54 5.83
C GLY A 218 0.22 -12.14 4.83
N PHE A 219 -0.46 -13.23 5.20
CA PHE A 219 -1.39 -13.88 4.28
C PHE A 219 -2.65 -13.04 4.00
N ASN A 220 -3.22 -13.22 2.81
CA ASN A 220 -4.48 -12.60 2.40
C ASN A 220 -5.20 -13.54 1.43
N SER A 221 -6.37 -14.04 1.82
CA SER A 221 -7.17 -14.93 0.98
C SER A 221 -7.69 -14.26 -0.30
N GLY A 222 -7.78 -12.93 -0.32
CA GLY A 222 -8.63 -12.19 -1.24
C GLY A 222 -10.10 -12.24 -0.84
N PHE A 223 -10.96 -11.69 -1.69
CA PHE A 223 -12.41 -11.70 -1.48
C PHE A 223 -13.03 -12.96 -2.10
N HIS A 224 -13.87 -13.64 -1.32
CA HIS A 224 -14.60 -14.83 -1.74
C HIS A 224 -16.11 -14.55 -1.72
N PRO A 225 -16.69 -14.06 -2.84
CA PRO A 225 -18.11 -13.82 -2.92
C PRO A 225 -18.87 -15.14 -3.16
N VAL A 226 -19.84 -15.43 -2.29
CA VAL A 226 -20.71 -16.60 -2.41
C VAL A 226 -22.16 -16.15 -2.47
N ALA A 227 -22.89 -16.64 -3.49
CA ALA A 227 -24.28 -16.29 -3.69
C ALA A 227 -25.20 -16.95 -2.62
N PRO A 228 -26.33 -16.33 -2.24
CA PRO A 228 -27.22 -16.85 -1.19
C PRO A 228 -27.75 -18.27 -1.42
N GLY A 229 -27.85 -18.72 -2.69
CA GLY A 229 -28.35 -20.05 -3.04
C GLY A 229 -27.31 -21.18 -3.00
N VAL A 230 -26.04 -20.88 -2.70
CA VAL A 230 -24.98 -21.90 -2.61
C VAL A 230 -25.06 -22.60 -1.26
N THR A 231 -25.19 -23.92 -1.26
CA THR A 231 -25.32 -24.74 -0.04
C THR A 231 -24.21 -25.79 0.14
N SER A 232 -23.31 -25.91 -0.83
CA SER A 232 -22.18 -26.85 -0.82
C SER A 232 -21.06 -26.35 -1.73
N ASN A 233 -19.88 -26.96 -1.64
CA ASN A 233 -18.69 -26.59 -2.43
C ASN A 233 -18.23 -25.14 -2.20
N PHE A 234 -18.26 -24.72 -0.93
CA PHE A 234 -17.79 -23.40 -0.52
C PHE A 234 -16.30 -23.20 -0.81
N PRO A 235 -15.88 -22.00 -1.25
CA PRO A 235 -14.47 -21.67 -1.41
C PRO A 235 -13.73 -21.84 -0.08
N THR A 236 -12.49 -22.33 -0.13
CA THR A 236 -11.64 -22.48 1.05
C THR A 236 -10.30 -21.76 0.89
N PHE A 237 -9.72 -21.33 2.00
CA PHE A 237 -8.37 -20.79 2.10
C PHE A 237 -7.64 -21.45 3.28
N THR A 238 -6.51 -22.10 3.02
CA THR A 238 -5.77 -22.87 4.03
C THR A 238 -4.53 -22.12 4.50
N VAL A 239 -4.33 -22.02 5.82
CA VAL A 239 -3.15 -21.41 6.45
C VAL A 239 -2.44 -22.45 7.32
N PRO A 240 -1.15 -22.76 7.05
CA PRO A 240 -0.39 -23.66 7.89
C PRO A 240 0.03 -22.98 9.21
N VAL A 241 -0.13 -23.69 10.32
CA VAL A 241 0.33 -23.26 11.64
C VAL A 241 1.80 -23.63 11.78
N LYS A 242 2.68 -22.64 11.73
CA LYS A 242 4.14 -22.86 11.75
C LYS A 242 4.70 -23.00 13.16
N ASP A 243 4.10 -22.31 14.11
CA ASP A 243 4.53 -22.25 15.50
C ASP A 243 3.33 -21.92 16.41
N LYS A 244 3.60 -21.72 17.70
CA LYS A 244 2.59 -21.36 18.70
C LYS A 244 2.31 -19.86 18.80
N ASN A 245 2.90 -19.03 17.94
CA ASN A 245 2.66 -17.60 17.97
C ASN A 245 1.21 -17.27 17.57
N PRO A 246 0.61 -16.20 18.13
CA PRO A 246 -0.74 -15.81 17.77
C PRO A 246 -0.86 -15.40 16.30
N ILE A 247 -1.89 -15.88 15.63
CA ILE A 247 -2.27 -15.44 14.28
C ILE A 247 -3.53 -14.59 14.41
N TRP A 248 -3.44 -13.32 14.02
CA TRP A 248 -4.53 -12.36 14.04
C TRP A 248 -5.10 -12.18 12.63
N VAL A 249 -6.42 -12.26 12.50
CA VAL A 249 -7.09 -12.27 11.20
C VAL A 249 -8.31 -11.36 11.22
N TYR A 250 -8.54 -10.67 10.11
CA TYR A 250 -9.75 -9.85 9.92
C TYR A 250 -10.35 -10.00 8.53
N CYS A 251 -11.62 -9.62 8.44
CA CYS A 251 -12.29 -9.46 7.16
C CYS A 251 -12.09 -8.03 6.64
N ALA A 252 -11.50 -7.89 5.46
CA ALA A 252 -11.17 -6.62 4.83
C ALA A 252 -12.35 -6.00 4.05
N GLN A 253 -13.53 -6.63 4.07
CA GLN A 253 -14.70 -6.11 3.39
C GLN A 253 -15.10 -4.77 3.99
N ASN A 254 -15.27 -3.78 3.11
CA ASN A 254 -15.57 -2.38 3.47
C ASN A 254 -14.55 -1.79 4.46
N ALA A 255 -13.28 -2.17 4.37
CA ALA A 255 -12.24 -1.56 5.19
C ALA A 255 -12.29 -0.03 5.10
N ASN A 256 -12.11 0.64 6.25
CA ASN A 256 -12.17 2.10 6.40
C ASN A 256 -13.54 2.75 6.10
N LEU A 257 -14.62 1.97 5.99
CA LEU A 257 -15.99 2.48 5.84
C LEU A 257 -16.84 2.20 7.09
N PRO A 258 -17.94 2.94 7.33
CA PRO A 258 -18.84 2.72 8.47
C PRO A 258 -19.46 1.31 8.52
N THR A 259 -19.48 0.63 7.37
CA THR A 259 -19.97 -0.74 7.16
C THR A 259 -18.83 -1.77 7.18
N SER A 260 -17.67 -1.43 7.76
CA SER A 260 -16.52 -2.33 7.88
C SER A 260 -16.89 -3.62 8.62
N HIS A 261 -16.65 -4.77 7.97
CA HIS A 261 -16.88 -6.06 8.62
C HIS A 261 -15.96 -6.23 9.85
N CYS A 262 -14.68 -5.88 9.73
CA CYS A 262 -13.78 -5.85 10.89
C CYS A 262 -14.25 -4.87 11.97
N GLY A 263 -14.69 -3.67 11.58
CA GLY A 263 -15.28 -2.69 12.50
C GLY A 263 -16.56 -3.17 13.20
N MET A 264 -17.25 -4.16 12.62
CA MET A 264 -18.39 -4.86 13.23
C MET A 264 -17.97 -6.06 14.10
N GLY A 265 -16.67 -6.29 14.27
CA GLY A 265 -16.11 -7.34 15.09
C GLY A 265 -15.88 -8.66 14.34
N MET A 266 -15.89 -8.66 13.01
CA MET A 266 -15.55 -9.81 12.19
C MET A 266 -14.02 -10.01 12.16
N VAL A 267 -13.52 -10.62 13.23
CA VAL A 267 -12.12 -10.96 13.44
C VAL A 267 -11.98 -12.38 13.97
N PHE A 268 -10.86 -13.02 13.66
CA PHE A 268 -10.50 -14.37 14.12
C PHE A 268 -9.09 -14.37 14.72
N ALA A 269 -8.83 -15.30 15.64
CA ALA A 269 -7.49 -15.56 16.10
C ALA A 269 -7.17 -17.04 16.32
N ALA A 270 -5.98 -17.48 15.89
CA ALA A 270 -5.41 -18.76 16.31
C ALA A 270 -4.35 -18.52 17.38
N ASN A 271 -4.34 -19.37 18.42
CA ASN A 271 -3.45 -19.26 19.57
C ASN A 271 -3.45 -17.89 20.29
N PRO A 272 -4.60 -17.22 20.52
CA PRO A 272 -4.61 -15.88 21.12
C PRO A 272 -4.34 -15.86 22.63
N GLY A 273 -4.34 -17.01 23.30
CA GLY A 273 -4.40 -17.05 24.76
C GLY A 273 -5.61 -16.28 25.29
N ALA A 274 -5.40 -15.43 26.30
CA ALA A 274 -6.47 -14.58 26.86
C ALA A 274 -6.77 -13.32 26.04
N LEU A 275 -6.06 -13.07 24.93
CA LEU A 275 -6.06 -11.78 24.24
C LEU A 275 -7.17 -11.60 23.19
N PHE A 276 -7.96 -12.63 22.88
CA PHE A 276 -8.99 -12.52 21.84
C PHE A 276 -10.05 -11.45 22.15
N GLY A 277 -10.49 -11.36 23.40
CA GLY A 277 -11.46 -10.33 23.82
C GLY A 277 -10.94 -8.92 23.58
N ALA A 278 -9.67 -8.67 23.90
CA ALA A 278 -9.01 -7.38 23.67
C ALA A 278 -8.82 -7.07 22.18
N PHE A 279 -8.47 -8.09 21.38
CA PHE A 279 -8.33 -7.97 19.93
C PHE A 279 -9.66 -7.58 19.26
N LYS A 280 -10.76 -8.27 19.61
CA LYS A 280 -12.11 -7.94 19.12
C LYS A 280 -12.57 -6.55 19.58
N ALA A 281 -12.26 -6.16 20.82
CA ALA A 281 -12.59 -4.82 21.33
C ALA A 281 -11.88 -3.71 20.53
N LYS A 282 -10.60 -3.89 20.17
CA LYS A 282 -9.85 -2.96 19.30
C LYS A 282 -10.52 -2.82 17.92
N ALA A 283 -10.98 -3.93 17.34
CA ALA A 283 -11.67 -3.91 16.05
C ALA A 283 -13.01 -3.15 16.12
N LEU A 284 -13.81 -3.40 17.17
CA LEU A 284 -15.08 -2.70 17.41
C LEU A 284 -14.89 -1.20 17.68
N ALA A 285 -13.79 -0.81 18.34
CA ALA A 285 -13.45 0.59 18.56
C ALA A 285 -13.23 1.31 17.22
N ILE A 286 -12.47 0.72 16.29
CA ILE A 286 -12.28 1.24 14.93
C ILE A 286 -13.63 1.40 14.22
N GLY A 287 -14.53 0.41 14.31
CA GLY A 287 -15.86 0.52 13.70
C GLY A 287 -16.75 1.60 14.33
N THR A 288 -16.66 1.80 15.64
CA THR A 288 -17.36 2.86 16.36
C THR A 288 -16.89 4.23 15.88
N GLU A 289 -15.58 4.39 15.71
CA GLU A 289 -15.00 5.60 15.14
C GLU A 289 -15.51 5.81 13.71
N LEU A 290 -15.44 4.82 12.82
CA LEU A 290 -15.91 4.93 11.44
C LEU A 290 -17.40 5.31 11.36
N LYS A 291 -18.25 4.75 12.23
CA LYS A 291 -19.69 5.10 12.31
C LYS A 291 -19.92 6.49 12.89
N ALA A 292 -19.18 6.89 13.92
CA ALA A 292 -19.28 8.22 14.49
C ALA A 292 -18.90 9.31 13.47
N HIS A 293 -17.86 9.05 12.66
CA HIS A 293 -17.49 9.94 11.57
C HIS A 293 -18.62 10.07 10.53
N ALA A 294 -19.25 8.97 10.11
CA ALA A 294 -20.36 9.04 9.15
C ALA A 294 -21.66 9.63 9.71
N ALA A 295 -21.97 9.40 10.98
CA ALA A 295 -23.11 9.99 11.66
C ALA A 295 -22.93 11.51 11.83
N ALA A 296 -21.71 11.96 12.15
CA ALA A 296 -21.38 13.39 12.16
C ALA A 296 -21.56 14.02 10.77
N SER A 297 -21.10 13.37 9.70
CA SER A 297 -21.33 13.83 8.32
C SER A 297 -22.83 13.89 7.96
N SER A 298 -23.64 12.93 8.45
CA SER A 298 -25.09 12.85 8.16
C SER A 298 -25.94 13.83 8.97
N ALA A 299 -25.54 14.14 10.22
CA ALA A 299 -26.20 15.13 11.07
C ALA A 299 -25.99 16.55 10.52
N ILE A 300 -24.83 16.84 9.93
CA ILE A 300 -24.55 18.12 9.26
C ILE A 300 -25.39 18.26 7.98
N ALA A 301 -25.60 17.18 7.23
CA ALA A 301 -26.50 17.17 6.07
C ALA A 301 -27.98 17.40 6.46
N SER A 302 -28.45 16.80 7.56
CA SER A 302 -29.84 16.98 8.03
C SER A 302 -30.10 18.34 8.70
N ALA A 303 -29.10 18.94 9.36
CA ALA A 303 -29.19 20.31 9.86
C ALA A 303 -29.34 21.34 8.72
N THR A 304 -28.73 21.05 7.56
CA THR A 304 -28.85 21.86 6.34
C THR A 304 -30.23 21.72 5.68
N ALA A 305 -30.90 20.56 5.83
CA ALA A 305 -32.24 20.32 5.30
C ALA A 305 -33.40 20.86 6.17
N ARG A 306 -33.18 21.09 7.47
CA ARG A 306 -34.18 21.68 8.38
C ARG A 306 -34.28 23.20 8.31
N ILE A 307 -33.37 23.85 7.58
CA ILE A 307 -33.51 25.27 7.21
C ILE A 307 -34.30 25.31 5.89
N GLY A 308 -35.61 25.09 6.00
CA GLY A 308 -36.53 25.25 4.88
C GLY A 308 -36.76 26.74 4.56
N THR A 309 -36.65 27.06 3.27
CA THR A 309 -37.18 28.28 2.61
C THR A 309 -36.78 29.62 3.21
N ILE A 310 -35.57 30.06 2.89
CA ILE A 310 -35.32 31.48 2.63
C ILE A 310 -34.97 31.61 1.15
N THR A 311 -35.68 32.53 0.49
CA THR A 311 -35.51 32.94 -0.90
C THR A 311 -34.06 32.82 -1.35
N SER A 312 -33.87 32.10 -2.47
CA SER A 312 -32.64 32.07 -3.27
C SER A 312 -31.94 33.43 -3.26
N VAL A 313 -30.89 33.52 -2.45
CA VAL A 313 -29.74 34.36 -2.73
C VAL A 313 -28.70 33.39 -3.25
N ASN A 314 -28.27 33.65 -4.49
CA ASN A 314 -27.20 32.94 -5.19
C ASN A 314 -26.12 32.49 -4.18
N PRO A 315 -25.81 31.17 -4.04
CA PRO A 315 -24.67 30.78 -3.22
C PRO A 315 -23.44 31.53 -3.75
N PRO A 316 -22.64 32.17 -2.87
CA PRO A 316 -21.45 32.87 -3.32
C PRO A 316 -20.59 31.90 -4.14
N PRO A 317 -19.95 32.37 -5.22
CA PRO A 317 -19.14 31.51 -6.07
C PRO A 317 -18.11 30.78 -5.20
N ALA A 318 -17.98 29.47 -5.44
CA ALA A 318 -17.03 28.61 -4.73
C ALA A 318 -15.65 29.28 -4.67
N ALA A 319 -15.12 29.44 -3.45
CA ALA A 319 -13.87 30.15 -3.25
C ALA A 319 -12.68 29.26 -3.67
N THR A 320 -11.65 29.88 -4.25
CA THR A 320 -10.36 29.22 -4.46
C THR A 320 -9.39 29.68 -3.38
N HIS A 321 -8.92 28.75 -2.56
CA HIS A 321 -7.91 28.97 -1.54
C HIS A 321 -6.54 28.56 -2.09
N THR A 322 -5.53 29.41 -1.94
CA THR A 322 -4.17 29.08 -2.37
C THR A 322 -3.34 28.59 -1.18
N VAL A 323 -2.65 27.46 -1.37
CA VAL A 323 -1.67 26.93 -0.43
C VAL A 323 -0.32 26.88 -1.14
N VAL A 324 0.65 27.60 -0.62
CA VAL A 324 2.04 27.52 -1.10
C VAL A 324 2.67 26.25 -0.53
N VAL A 325 3.28 25.45 -1.41
CA VAL A 325 3.99 24.22 -1.09
C VAL A 325 5.49 24.47 -1.28
N GLY A 326 6.23 24.51 -0.18
CA GLY A 326 7.58 25.05 -0.15
C GLY A 326 7.59 26.53 0.24
N ASP A 327 8.72 27.19 0.01
CA ASP A 327 8.84 28.64 -0.01
C ASP A 327 9.99 29.08 -0.94
N ALA A 328 10.19 30.39 -1.09
CA ALA A 328 11.30 31.01 -1.83
C ALA A 328 12.71 30.46 -1.48
N ASN A 329 12.90 29.96 -0.25
CA ASN A 329 14.15 29.39 0.26
C ASN A 329 14.22 27.86 0.10
N GLY A 330 13.12 27.26 -0.35
CA GLY A 330 12.89 25.82 -0.46
C GLY A 330 12.67 25.13 0.89
N ASP A 331 12.04 25.79 1.84
CA ASP A 331 11.71 25.20 3.14
C ASP A 331 10.63 24.13 3.00
N THR A 332 10.65 23.13 3.89
CA THR A 332 9.70 22.01 3.85
C THR A 332 8.39 22.36 4.56
N ILE A 333 7.57 23.22 3.97
CA ILE A 333 6.35 23.76 4.60
C ILE A 333 5.16 23.85 3.64
N TYR A 334 3.95 23.85 4.21
CA TYR A 334 2.72 24.28 3.54
C TYR A 334 2.23 25.59 4.18
N THR A 335 1.91 26.58 3.37
CA THR A 335 1.48 27.91 3.84
C THR A 335 0.18 28.32 3.16
N PRO A 336 -0.95 28.44 3.89
CA PRO A 336 -1.09 28.13 5.31
C PRO A 336 -1.01 26.61 5.57
N PRO A 337 -0.61 26.18 6.79
CA PRO A 337 -0.46 24.77 7.12
C PRO A 337 -1.80 24.04 7.28
N TYR A 338 -2.88 24.79 7.47
CA TYR A 338 -4.23 24.32 7.37
C TYR A 338 -5.18 25.47 7.06
N LEU A 339 -6.39 25.14 6.63
CA LEU A 339 -7.47 26.11 6.42
C LEU A 339 -8.83 25.46 6.67
N ASP A 340 -9.86 26.29 6.81
CA ASP A 340 -11.25 25.85 6.74
C ASP A 340 -11.83 26.26 5.38
N ALA A 341 -12.49 25.33 4.70
CA ALA A 341 -13.06 25.54 3.38
C ALA A 341 -14.46 24.92 3.27
N ASN A 342 -15.32 25.53 2.47
CA ASN A 342 -16.68 25.06 2.25
C ASN A 342 -16.74 23.97 1.18
N PRO A 343 -17.76 23.10 1.21
CA PRO A 343 -18.02 22.18 0.10
C PRO A 343 -18.15 22.97 -1.21
N GLY A 344 -17.45 22.52 -2.25
CA GLY A 344 -17.35 23.20 -3.54
C GLY A 344 -16.13 24.11 -3.68
N ASP A 345 -15.54 24.58 -2.58
CA ASP A 345 -14.31 25.38 -2.64
C ASP A 345 -13.17 24.56 -3.26
N LYS A 346 -12.30 25.26 -3.98
CA LYS A 346 -11.08 24.69 -4.56
C LYS A 346 -9.91 25.04 -3.65
N VAL A 347 -9.02 24.08 -3.43
CA VAL A 347 -7.71 24.34 -2.83
C VAL A 347 -6.67 24.16 -3.92
N LEU A 348 -6.04 25.26 -4.30
CA LEU A 348 -4.98 25.34 -5.29
C LEU A 348 -3.63 25.32 -4.58
N PHE A 349 -2.91 24.21 -4.68
CA PHE A 349 -1.55 24.07 -4.20
C PHE A 349 -0.59 24.63 -5.24
N GLN A 350 0.15 25.68 -4.90
CA GLN A 350 1.20 26.28 -5.73
C GLN A 350 2.55 25.80 -5.24
N PHE A 351 3.31 25.10 -6.08
CA PHE A 351 4.60 24.53 -5.70
C PHE A 351 5.72 25.51 -5.99
N GLU A 352 6.45 25.90 -4.95
CA GLU A 352 7.62 26.76 -5.02
C GLU A 352 8.91 25.91 -5.03
N GLN A 353 10.06 26.51 -4.72
CA GLN A 353 11.39 25.96 -4.95
C GLN A 353 11.60 24.59 -4.27
N LYS A 354 12.51 23.79 -4.84
CA LYS A 354 12.81 22.38 -4.49
C LYS A 354 11.66 21.44 -4.89
N ASN A 355 11.76 20.18 -4.46
CA ASN A 355 10.84 19.13 -4.87
C ASN A 355 9.88 18.78 -3.74
N HIS A 356 8.60 19.00 -3.98
CA HIS A 356 7.54 18.75 -3.01
C HIS A 356 6.35 18.05 -3.65
N SER A 357 5.43 17.56 -2.81
CA SER A 357 4.20 16.88 -3.24
C SER A 357 3.10 17.15 -2.22
N VAL A 358 1.86 16.83 -2.59
CA VAL A 358 0.66 16.88 -1.75
C VAL A 358 -0.06 15.55 -1.96
N VAL A 359 0.03 14.67 -0.96
CA VAL A 359 -0.54 13.32 -1.01
C VAL A 359 -1.51 13.15 0.14
N SER A 360 -2.71 12.65 -0.15
CA SER A 360 -3.73 12.45 0.88
C SER A 360 -3.34 11.33 1.84
N SER A 361 -3.66 11.53 3.12
CA SER A 361 -3.35 10.62 4.21
C SER A 361 -4.54 10.53 5.18
N THR A 362 -4.30 9.90 6.33
CA THR A 362 -5.28 9.86 7.42
C THR A 362 -4.69 10.52 8.65
N PHE A 363 -5.54 10.97 9.56
CA PHE A 363 -5.10 11.56 10.83
C PHE A 363 -4.12 10.63 11.58
N ASP A 364 -4.37 9.32 11.58
CA ASP A 364 -3.56 8.35 12.32
C ASP A 364 -2.29 7.92 11.59
N ASN A 365 -2.32 7.94 10.25
CA ASN A 365 -1.18 7.59 9.41
C ASN A 365 -0.77 8.79 8.56
N PRO A 366 -0.15 9.83 9.14
CA PRO A 366 0.09 11.11 8.47
C PRO A 366 1.08 11.01 7.32
N CYS A 367 2.02 10.05 7.36
CA CYS A 367 3.08 9.88 6.35
C CYS A 367 2.84 8.69 5.41
N THR A 368 1.59 8.26 5.27
CA THR A 368 1.20 7.13 4.40
C THR A 368 0.02 7.53 3.53
N ALA A 369 0.14 7.24 2.23
CA ALA A 369 -0.91 7.53 1.28
C ALA A 369 -2.16 6.70 1.57
N ASN A 370 -3.33 7.33 1.54
CA ASN A 370 -4.63 6.65 1.66
C ASN A 370 -5.37 6.49 0.31
N GLY A 371 -4.77 6.95 -0.79
CA GLY A 371 -5.29 6.78 -2.15
C GLY A 371 -6.38 7.76 -2.60
N VAL A 372 -6.70 8.80 -1.81
CA VAL A 372 -7.76 9.78 -2.17
C VAL A 372 -7.30 10.80 -3.22
N PHE A 373 -6.08 11.34 -3.10
CA PHE A 373 -5.42 12.14 -4.13
C PHE A 373 -3.89 12.08 -3.96
N ASN A 374 -3.19 12.30 -5.07
CA ASN A 374 -1.74 12.43 -5.08
C ASN A 374 -1.35 13.40 -6.18
N SER A 375 -0.73 14.52 -5.81
CA SER A 375 -0.30 15.54 -6.76
C SER A 375 0.84 15.09 -7.65
N GLY A 376 1.57 14.03 -7.26
CA GLY A 376 2.91 13.75 -7.77
C GLY A 376 3.94 14.73 -7.19
N PHE A 377 5.18 14.63 -7.67
CA PHE A 377 6.29 15.49 -7.24
C PHE A 377 6.47 16.65 -8.23
N PHE A 378 6.55 17.87 -7.71
CA PHE A 378 6.78 19.08 -8.48
C PHE A 378 8.15 19.67 -8.14
N PRO A 379 9.20 19.38 -8.93
CA PRO A 379 10.51 19.97 -8.74
C PRO A 379 10.56 21.37 -9.37
N VAL A 380 10.86 22.39 -8.57
CA VAL A 380 11.03 23.77 -9.05
C VAL A 380 12.47 24.23 -8.78
N ALA A 381 13.13 24.72 -9.83
CA ALA A 381 14.49 25.23 -9.74
C ALA A 381 14.56 26.56 -8.98
N ALA A 382 15.68 26.81 -8.28
CA ALA A 382 15.86 28.01 -7.45
C ALA A 382 15.73 29.35 -8.21
N GLY A 383 15.95 29.36 -9.53
CA GLY A 383 15.82 30.55 -10.37
C GLY A 383 14.40 30.87 -10.86
N VAL A 384 13.41 30.03 -10.56
CA VAL A 384 12.01 30.27 -10.95
C VAL A 384 11.36 31.23 -9.96
N THR A 385 10.83 32.35 -10.45
CA THR A 385 10.20 33.41 -9.63
C THR A 385 8.73 33.67 -9.98
N SER A 386 8.18 32.99 -10.98
CA SER A 386 6.80 33.14 -11.46
C SER A 386 6.36 31.91 -12.26
N ASN A 387 5.06 31.74 -12.50
CA ASN A 387 4.47 30.60 -13.22
C ASN A 387 4.77 29.26 -12.55
N PHE A 388 4.64 29.24 -11.23
CA PHE A 388 4.79 28.05 -10.41
C PHE A 388 3.76 26.98 -10.79
N PRO A 389 4.14 25.69 -10.82
CA PRO A 389 3.20 24.62 -11.10
C PRO A 389 2.15 24.51 -9.99
N THR A 390 0.95 24.08 -10.37
CA THR A 390 -0.18 24.00 -9.43
C THR A 390 -0.88 22.64 -9.47
N PHE A 391 -1.43 22.23 -8.34
CA PHE A 391 -2.35 21.09 -8.21
C PHE A 391 -3.62 21.54 -7.50
N GLU A 392 -4.78 21.11 -7.96
CA GLU A 392 -6.06 21.54 -7.40
C GLU A 392 -6.85 20.35 -6.84
N ILE A 393 -7.45 20.54 -5.67
CA ILE A 393 -8.48 19.64 -5.14
C ILE A 393 -9.78 20.41 -4.91
N THR A 394 -10.91 19.73 -5.05
CA THR A 394 -12.21 20.27 -4.64
C THR A 394 -12.59 19.71 -3.28
N ILE A 395 -12.95 20.60 -2.35
CA ILE A 395 -13.46 20.23 -1.04
C ILE A 395 -14.87 19.68 -1.24
N LYS A 396 -15.04 18.39 -0.99
CA LYS A 396 -16.31 17.70 -1.24
C LYS A 396 -17.32 17.92 -0.12
N ASP A 397 -16.82 18.09 1.10
CA ASP A 397 -17.62 18.25 2.31
C ASP A 397 -16.78 18.92 3.41
N LYS A 398 -17.36 19.07 4.62
CA LYS A 398 -16.68 19.64 5.79
C LYS A 398 -15.81 18.64 6.56
N ASN A 399 -15.65 17.40 6.08
CA ASN A 399 -14.79 16.44 6.76
C ASN A 399 -13.32 16.86 6.65
N PRO A 400 -12.49 16.51 7.65
CA PRO A 400 -11.07 16.81 7.59
C PRO A 400 -10.39 16.11 6.41
N VAL A 401 -9.66 16.87 5.62
CA VAL A 401 -8.74 16.35 4.61
C VAL A 401 -7.34 16.42 5.18
N TRP A 402 -6.65 15.29 5.22
CA TRP A 402 -5.27 15.20 5.70
C TRP A 402 -4.35 14.97 4.51
N ALA A 403 -3.23 15.71 4.46
CA ALA A 403 -2.24 15.54 3.42
C ALA A 403 -0.82 15.67 3.96
N TYR A 404 0.13 15.14 3.22
CA TYR A 404 1.55 15.22 3.54
C TYR A 404 2.41 15.34 2.28
N CYS A 405 3.65 15.76 2.48
CA CYS A 405 4.66 15.70 1.44
C CYS A 405 5.33 14.31 1.48
N ALA A 406 5.17 13.56 0.40
CA ALA A 406 5.73 12.21 0.25
C ALA A 406 7.24 12.20 -0.06
N GLN A 407 7.89 13.35 -0.13
CA GLN A 407 9.32 13.42 -0.45
C GLN A 407 10.13 12.72 0.63
N ASN A 408 10.98 11.79 0.19
CA ASN A 408 11.79 10.92 1.04
C ASN A 408 10.95 10.12 2.07
N ALA A 409 9.71 9.76 1.75
CA ALA A 409 8.88 8.93 2.62
C ALA A 409 9.62 7.63 3.01
N GLY A 410 9.57 7.27 4.29
CA GLY A 410 10.27 6.11 4.83
C GLY A 410 11.78 6.30 5.06
N LEU A 411 12.35 7.47 4.77
CA LEU A 411 13.76 7.78 5.02
C LEU A 411 13.94 8.78 6.18
N PRO A 412 15.12 8.83 6.82
CA PRO A 412 15.45 9.82 7.87
C PRO A 412 15.30 11.28 7.45
N THR A 413 15.35 11.53 6.14
CA THR A 413 15.18 12.84 5.48
C THR A 413 13.74 13.09 5.00
N SER A 414 12.76 12.33 5.51
CA SER A 414 11.34 12.48 5.15
C SER A 414 10.83 13.88 5.42
N HIS A 415 10.26 14.53 4.39
CA HIS A 415 9.63 15.83 4.56
C HIS A 415 8.42 15.75 5.51
N CYS A 416 7.61 14.70 5.41
CA CYS A 416 6.54 14.45 6.38
C CYS A 416 7.08 14.19 7.80
N GLY A 417 8.17 13.41 7.92
CA GLY A 417 8.86 13.21 9.18
C GLY A 417 9.47 14.50 9.77
N MET A 418 9.68 15.52 8.95
CA MET A 418 10.09 16.88 9.36
C MET A 418 8.89 17.79 9.66
N GLY A 419 7.66 17.28 9.56
CA GLY A 419 6.43 18.01 9.87
C GLY A 419 5.79 18.73 8.69
N MET A 420 6.21 18.43 7.46
CA MET A 420 5.57 18.94 6.23
C MET A 420 4.26 18.19 5.96
N VAL A 421 3.23 18.59 6.70
CA VAL A 421 1.86 18.07 6.62
C VAL A 421 0.86 19.22 6.53
N TRP A 422 -0.28 18.98 5.88
CA TRP A 422 -1.33 19.96 5.64
C TRP A 422 -2.71 19.40 5.94
N ALA A 423 -3.67 20.26 6.27
CA ALA A 423 -5.06 19.86 6.39
C ALA A 423 -6.08 20.90 5.93
N ALA A 424 -7.21 20.44 5.38
CA ALA A 424 -8.42 21.25 5.30
C ALA A 424 -9.44 20.77 6.34
N ASN A 425 -10.16 21.73 6.94
CA ASN A 425 -11.16 21.51 7.98
C ASN A 425 -10.67 20.64 9.16
N PRO A 426 -9.44 20.83 9.71
CA PRO A 426 -8.92 19.93 10.76
C PRO A 426 -9.57 20.15 12.13
N GLY A 427 -10.34 21.23 12.32
CA GLY A 427 -10.73 21.71 13.65
C GLY A 427 -9.51 21.92 14.53
N ASN A 428 -9.55 21.43 15.76
CA ASN A 428 -8.44 21.52 16.71
C ASN A 428 -7.36 20.43 16.55
N LYS A 429 -7.48 19.54 15.56
CA LYS A 429 -6.65 18.33 15.46
C LYS A 429 -5.34 18.52 14.69
N PHE A 430 -5.11 19.67 14.04
CA PHE A 430 -3.90 19.87 13.23
C PHE A 430 -2.60 19.73 14.04
N GLY A 431 -2.57 20.24 15.28
CA GLY A 431 -1.39 20.09 16.14
C GLY A 431 -1.05 18.63 16.45
N ALA A 432 -2.06 17.82 16.73
CA ALA A 432 -1.90 16.38 16.98
C ALA A 432 -1.48 15.63 15.71
N PHE A 433 -2.03 16.00 14.56
CA PHE A 433 -1.66 15.44 13.26
C PHE A 433 -0.17 15.69 12.94
N LYS A 434 0.29 16.94 13.11
CA LYS A 434 1.70 17.30 12.92
C LYS A 434 2.62 16.58 13.91
N ALA A 435 2.20 16.44 15.17
CA ALA A 435 2.98 15.70 16.18
C ALA A 435 3.17 14.22 15.80
N LYS A 436 2.13 13.56 15.27
CA LYS A 436 2.23 12.18 14.77
C LYS A 436 3.23 12.07 13.61
N ALA A 437 3.23 13.03 12.69
CA ALA A 437 4.17 13.05 11.57
C ALA A 437 5.63 13.19 12.05
N LEU A 438 5.88 14.10 12.99
CA LEU A 438 7.20 14.30 13.60
C LEU A 438 7.69 13.07 14.35
N ALA A 439 6.79 12.34 15.04
CA ALA A 439 7.14 11.10 15.72
C ALA A 439 7.62 10.01 14.75
N ILE A 440 6.99 9.90 13.57
CA ILE A 440 7.44 8.99 12.50
C ILE A 440 8.85 9.38 12.05
N GLY A 441 9.12 10.66 11.82
CA GLY A 441 10.46 11.13 11.45
C GLY A 441 11.54 10.84 12.50
N ALA A 442 11.21 11.02 13.78
CA ALA A 442 12.11 10.69 14.88
C ALA A 442 12.45 9.19 14.93
N ALA A 443 11.46 8.33 14.71
CA ALA A 443 11.66 6.88 14.64
C ALA A 443 12.56 6.47 13.45
N LEU A 444 12.34 7.06 12.28
CA LEU A 444 13.16 6.81 11.08
C LEU A 444 14.63 7.22 11.30
N LYS A 445 14.89 8.35 11.97
CA LYS A 445 16.24 8.79 12.33
C LYS A 445 16.91 7.86 13.35
N ALA A 446 16.18 7.38 14.35
CA ALA A 446 16.70 6.45 15.34
C ALA A 446 17.08 5.09 14.73
N ALA A 447 16.30 4.60 13.76
CA ALA A 447 16.59 3.36 13.03
C ALA A 447 17.88 3.46 12.18
N ASP A 448 18.15 4.62 11.60
CA ASP A 448 19.35 4.87 10.78
C ASP A 448 20.65 4.88 11.62
N VAL A 449 20.60 5.48 12.82
CA VAL A 449 21.71 5.48 13.78
C VAL A 449 22.06 4.05 14.23
N THR A 450 21.03 3.22 14.47
CA THR A 450 21.22 1.82 14.90
C THR A 450 21.87 0.96 13.82
N THR A 451 21.51 1.22 12.55
CA THR A 451 22.07 0.52 11.38
C THR A 451 23.55 0.89 11.17
N THR A 452 23.92 2.14 11.41
CA THR A 452 25.29 2.65 11.27
C THR A 452 26.23 2.19 12.39
N MET A 453 25.72 1.98 13.62
CA MET A 453 26.53 1.42 14.71
C MET A 453 26.84 -0.07 14.53
N THR A 454 25.91 -0.84 13.96
CA THR A 454 26.08 -2.30 13.78
C THR A 454 27.11 -2.65 12.71
N THR A 455 27.32 -1.78 11.72
CA THR A 455 28.32 -1.97 10.65
C THR A 455 29.75 -1.59 11.05
N THR A 456 29.93 -0.87 12.16
CA THR A 456 31.26 -0.43 12.62
C THR A 456 31.96 -1.47 13.52
N THR A 457 31.26 -2.50 14.01
CA THR A 457 31.82 -3.52 14.92
C THR A 457 32.36 -4.79 14.27
N THR A 458 32.40 -4.88 12.93
CA THR A 458 32.99 -6.04 12.23
C THR A 458 34.36 -5.70 11.64
N ALA A 459 35.33 -5.37 12.51
CA ALA A 459 36.72 -5.30 12.11
C ALA A 459 37.29 -6.71 11.86
N LYS A 460 37.84 -6.89 10.65
CA LYS A 460 38.51 -8.07 10.09
C LYS A 460 39.50 -8.74 11.07
N PRO A 461 39.54 -10.08 11.21
CA PRO A 461 40.58 -10.74 11.98
C PRO A 461 41.92 -10.55 11.26
N THR A 462 42.90 -10.01 11.99
CA THR A 462 44.26 -9.83 11.50
C THR A 462 45.01 -11.15 11.67
N THR A 463 45.38 -11.78 10.56
CA THR A 463 46.18 -13.02 10.54
C THR A 463 47.59 -12.71 11.03
N VAL A 464 47.95 -13.17 12.23
CA VAL A 464 49.33 -13.13 12.74
C VAL A 464 50.08 -14.36 12.24
N PHE A 465 51.00 -14.17 11.30
CA PHE A 465 52.03 -15.16 10.96
C PHE A 465 53.00 -15.28 12.14
N LYS A 466 53.05 -16.44 12.80
CA LYS A 466 54.14 -16.82 13.70
C LYS A 466 55.20 -17.58 12.91
N THR A 467 56.36 -16.94 12.72
CA THR A 467 57.60 -17.58 12.29
C THR A 467 58.09 -18.54 13.37
N PHE A 468 58.23 -19.82 13.03
CA PHE A 468 58.90 -20.83 13.84
C PHE A 468 60.42 -20.69 13.65
N ASN A 469 61.12 -20.23 14.68
CA ASN A 469 62.57 -20.44 14.80
C ASN A 469 62.83 -21.63 15.72
N SER A 470 63.54 -22.61 15.17
CA SER A 470 64.03 -23.82 15.82
C SER A 470 65.13 -23.51 16.84
N PHE A 471 65.06 -24.09 18.03
CA PHE A 471 66.26 -24.43 18.82
C PHE A 471 66.06 -25.73 19.58
N HIS A 472 66.81 -26.74 19.13
CA HIS A 472 67.06 -28.02 19.77
C HIS A 472 68.03 -27.81 20.94
N THR A 473 67.72 -28.33 22.13
CA THR A 473 68.74 -28.74 23.11
C THR A 473 68.32 -30.06 23.78
N PRO A 474 69.26 -30.99 24.04
CA PRO A 474 68.97 -32.33 24.50
C PRO A 474 68.97 -32.42 26.03
N SER A 475 68.13 -33.31 26.59
CA SER A 475 68.20 -33.71 28.00
C SER A 475 68.83 -35.10 28.12
N PRO A 476 69.75 -35.34 29.07
CA PRO A 476 70.30 -36.66 29.32
C PRO A 476 69.55 -37.40 30.43
N LYS A 477 69.53 -38.73 30.26
CA LYS A 477 69.15 -39.83 31.18
C LYS A 477 67.68 -40.12 31.38
#